data_AF-A0A6J6I1Y2-F1
#
_entry.id   AF-A0A6J6I1Y2-F1
#
_cell.length_a   1.000
_cell.length_b   1.000
_cell.length_c   1.000
_cell.angle_alpha   90.00
_cell.angle_beta   90.00
_cell.angle_gamma   90.00
#
_symmetry.space_group_name_H-M   'P 1'
#
loop_
_entity.id
_entity.type
_entity.pdbx_description
1 polymer ?
#
loop_
_entity_poly.entity_id
_entity_poly.type
_entity_poly.pdbx_seq_one_letter_code
_entity_poly.pdbx_strand_id
1 'polypeptide(L)'
;MIHDETHTLSEGVGGMTRRRKLKPDAVVLGKTIGAGIPAGAFGMTKELSARISSSLHLEHIDVGGVGGTLAGNALSMASVRATLTEVLTQEAFARMEQLCSVWTKDVQQIIDEYQIPWQVSQLGCRAEYSFRATAPRTGKEAADADDFELQQYLHLHALNRGILMTPFHNMALISPATTLEDVKRHTEHFRDAAKALFA
;
A
#
# COMPACT_ATOMS: atom_id res chain seq x y z
N MET A 1 -18.25 -8.95 7.85
CA MET A 1 -16.81 -8.89 7.54
C MET A 1 -16.52 -7.61 6.77
N ILE A 2 -15.59 -6.78 7.25
CA ILE A 2 -15.20 -5.52 6.60
C ILE A 2 -13.74 -5.66 6.16
N HIS A 3 -13.43 -5.34 4.91
CA HIS A 3 -12.06 -5.28 4.41
C HIS A 3 -11.61 -3.84 4.30
N ASP A 4 -10.54 -3.48 5.00
CA ASP A 4 -9.85 -2.21 4.78
C ASP A 4 -8.80 -2.38 3.68
N GLU A 5 -9.07 -1.79 2.53
CA GLU A 5 -8.24 -1.87 1.34
C GLU A 5 -7.39 -0.62 1.09
N THR A 6 -7.27 0.24 2.10
CA THR A 6 -6.54 1.50 2.00
C THR A 6 -5.06 1.28 1.61
N HIS A 7 -4.46 0.12 1.92
CA HIS A 7 -3.17 -0.30 1.35
C HIS A 7 -3.30 -1.38 0.27
N THR A 8 -4.19 -2.36 0.45
CA THR A 8 -4.27 -3.53 -0.43
C THR A 8 -4.91 -3.25 -1.80
N LEU A 9 -5.39 -2.02 -2.02
CA LEU A 9 -5.65 -1.49 -3.37
C LEU A 9 -4.41 -1.60 -4.28
N SER A 10 -3.20 -1.73 -3.71
CA SER A 10 -1.96 -2.00 -4.46
C SER A 10 -2.01 -3.29 -5.29
N GLU A 11 -2.91 -4.23 -4.98
CA GLU A 11 -3.05 -5.50 -5.71
C GLU A 11 -3.72 -5.38 -7.09
N GLY A 12 -4.25 -4.21 -7.45
CA GLY A 12 -4.80 -3.96 -8.79
C GLY A 12 -6.14 -3.23 -8.80
N VAL A 13 -6.73 -3.08 -10.00
CA VAL A 13 -8.08 -2.53 -10.16
C VAL A 13 -9.08 -3.41 -9.40
N GLY A 14 -9.77 -2.82 -8.41
CA GLY A 14 -10.68 -3.54 -7.52
C GLY A 14 -10.01 -4.18 -6.30
N GLY A 15 -8.71 -3.92 -6.08
CA GLY A 15 -7.95 -4.31 -4.91
C GLY A 15 -7.77 -5.81 -4.72
N MET A 16 -7.33 -6.17 -3.51
CA MET A 16 -7.16 -7.54 -3.07
C MET A 16 -8.48 -8.31 -3.10
N THR A 17 -9.60 -7.65 -2.77
CA THR A 17 -10.92 -8.27 -2.78
C THR A 17 -11.26 -8.83 -4.15
N ARG A 18 -11.09 -8.04 -5.23
CA ARG A 18 -11.34 -8.54 -6.59
C ARG A 18 -10.31 -9.60 -7.00
N ARG A 19 -9.01 -9.33 -6.78
CA ARG A 19 -7.93 -10.23 -7.20
C ARG A 19 -8.05 -11.62 -6.59
N ARG A 20 -8.39 -11.69 -5.31
CA ARG A 20 -8.49 -12.94 -4.54
C ARG A 20 -9.91 -13.49 -4.43
N LYS A 21 -10.87 -12.90 -5.19
CA LYS A 21 -12.29 -13.30 -5.22
C LYS A 21 -12.93 -13.34 -3.83
N LEU A 22 -12.54 -12.42 -2.96
CA LEU A 22 -13.08 -12.30 -1.61
C LEU A 22 -14.49 -11.71 -1.66
N LYS A 23 -15.29 -11.99 -0.62
CA LYS A 23 -16.69 -11.56 -0.54
C LYS A 23 -16.97 -10.90 0.83
N PRO A 24 -16.34 -9.74 1.13
CA PRO A 24 -16.66 -9.00 2.36
C PRO A 24 -18.05 -8.37 2.27
N ASP A 25 -18.64 -8.10 3.43
CA ASP A 25 -19.91 -7.37 3.53
C ASP A 25 -19.72 -5.88 3.28
N ALA A 26 -18.52 -5.34 3.58
CA ALA A 26 -18.13 -3.98 3.26
C ALA A 26 -16.64 -3.87 2.92
N VAL A 27 -16.30 -2.87 2.11
CA VAL A 27 -14.92 -2.48 1.79
C VAL A 27 -14.72 -1.02 2.17
N VAL A 28 -13.52 -0.69 2.64
CA VAL A 28 -13.09 0.69 2.92
C VAL A 28 -11.87 1.01 2.07
N LEU A 29 -11.82 2.23 1.53
CA LEU A 29 -10.76 2.75 0.69
C LEU A 29 -10.41 4.17 1.13
N GLY A 30 -9.17 4.58 0.87
CA GLY A 30 -8.69 5.93 1.15
C GLY A 30 -7.34 6.17 0.47
N LYS A 31 -6.51 7.02 1.07
CA LYS A 31 -5.15 7.34 0.60
C LYS A 31 -5.13 7.75 -0.88
N THR A 32 -4.77 6.83 -1.76
CA THR A 32 -4.41 7.11 -3.16
C THR A 32 -5.61 7.58 -3.97
N ILE A 33 -6.83 7.17 -3.60
CA ILE A 33 -8.04 7.49 -4.36
C ILE A 33 -8.30 9.00 -4.45
N GLY A 34 -7.85 9.78 -3.48
CA GLY A 34 -8.12 11.23 -3.44
C GLY A 34 -7.11 12.10 -4.19
N ALA A 35 -6.03 11.53 -4.73
CA ALA A 35 -4.91 12.26 -5.34
C ALA A 35 -4.39 13.44 -4.49
N GLY A 36 -4.24 13.21 -3.18
CA GLY A 36 -3.77 14.23 -2.23
C GLY A 36 -4.86 15.10 -1.61
N ILE A 37 -6.09 15.07 -2.13
CA ILE A 37 -7.27 15.64 -1.46
C ILE A 37 -7.77 14.62 -0.42
N PRO A 38 -8.04 15.03 0.83
CA PRO A 38 -8.62 14.13 1.83
C PRO A 38 -9.91 13.48 1.33
N ALA A 39 -9.85 12.16 1.14
CA ALA A 39 -10.96 11.36 0.66
C ALA A 39 -10.88 9.94 1.23
N GLY A 40 -12.02 9.46 1.71
CA GLY A 40 -12.26 8.07 2.07
C GLY A 40 -13.56 7.62 1.42
N ALA A 41 -13.66 6.35 1.09
CA ALA A 41 -14.85 5.75 0.53
C ALA A 41 -15.11 4.41 1.22
N PHE A 42 -16.38 4.07 1.37
CA PHE A 42 -16.78 2.73 1.76
C PHE A 42 -17.91 2.25 0.86
N GLY A 43 -17.93 0.95 0.60
CA GLY A 43 -19.00 0.28 -0.11
C GLY A 43 -19.46 -0.92 0.70
N MET A 44 -20.73 -1.30 0.56
CA MET A 44 -21.30 -2.43 1.28
C MET A 44 -22.26 -3.22 0.40
N THR A 45 -22.51 -4.47 0.78
CA THR A 45 -23.50 -5.31 0.11
C THR A 45 -24.90 -4.71 0.27
N LYS A 46 -25.78 -5.02 -0.68
CA LYS A 46 -27.20 -4.61 -0.60
C LYS A 46 -27.86 -5.11 0.68
N GLU A 47 -27.53 -6.32 1.12
CA GLU A 47 -28.04 -6.91 2.35
C GLU A 47 -27.62 -6.10 3.59
N LEU A 48 -26.33 -5.79 3.72
CA LEU A 48 -25.84 -4.98 4.85
C LEU A 48 -26.45 -3.56 4.82
N SER A 49 -26.51 -2.93 3.64
CA SER A 49 -27.15 -1.62 3.47
C SER A 49 -28.62 -1.64 3.89
N ALA A 50 -29.39 -2.65 3.49
CA ALA A 50 -30.80 -2.76 3.85
C ALA A 50 -30.99 -2.92 5.37
N ARG A 51 -30.15 -3.72 6.03
CA ARG A 51 -30.16 -3.88 7.49
C ARG A 51 -29.87 -2.56 8.21
N ILE A 52 -28.86 -1.80 7.77
CA ILE A 52 -28.53 -0.48 8.34
C ILE A 52 -29.71 0.48 8.16
N SER A 53 -30.24 0.60 6.93
CA SER A 53 -31.37 1.50 6.65
C SER A 53 -32.61 1.17 7.48
N SER A 54 -32.86 -0.12 7.75
CA SER A 54 -34.00 -0.56 8.56
C SER A 54 -33.80 -0.30 10.06
N SER A 55 -32.56 -0.21 10.54
CA SER A 55 -32.23 0.10 11.94
C SER A 55 -32.13 1.60 12.24
N LEU A 56 -32.05 2.44 11.20
CA LEU A 56 -31.97 3.89 11.37
C LEU A 56 -33.38 4.48 11.57
N HIS A 57 -33.59 5.11 12.71
CA HIS A 57 -34.74 5.97 12.95
C HIS A 57 -34.34 7.42 12.66
N LEU A 58 -34.57 7.86 11.42
CA LEU A 58 -34.20 9.22 11.01
C LEU A 58 -35.18 10.23 11.63
N GLU A 59 -34.68 11.10 12.50
CA GLU A 59 -35.39 12.34 12.85
C GLU A 59 -35.20 13.38 11.73
N HIS A 60 -36.13 14.33 11.60
CA HIS A 60 -36.22 15.26 10.47
C HIS A 60 -34.95 16.11 10.20
N ILE A 61 -34.01 16.21 11.15
CA ILE A 61 -32.83 17.08 11.10
C ILE A 61 -31.53 16.31 11.42
N ASP A 62 -31.59 15.02 11.78
CA ASP A 62 -30.40 14.27 12.22
C ASP A 62 -29.74 13.48 11.07
N VAL A 63 -28.40 13.51 11.03
CA VAL A 63 -27.53 12.86 10.04
C VAL A 63 -27.28 11.38 10.32
N GLY A 64 -28.03 10.77 11.23
CA GLY A 64 -27.86 9.36 11.63
C GLY A 64 -26.45 9.05 12.18
N GLY A 65 -25.72 10.09 12.64
CA GLY A 65 -24.38 10.00 13.20
C GLY A 65 -23.22 9.74 12.21
N VAL A 66 -23.47 9.67 10.90
CA VAL A 66 -22.43 9.37 9.89
C VAL A 66 -22.37 10.48 8.84
N GLY A 67 -21.24 11.19 8.78
CA GLY A 67 -21.00 12.24 7.80
C GLY A 67 -20.00 13.28 8.28
N GLY A 68 -19.74 14.28 7.44
CA GLY A 68 -18.92 15.44 7.78
C GLY A 68 -19.07 16.51 6.72
N THR A 69 -18.94 17.79 7.08
CA THR A 69 -19.25 18.93 6.20
C THR A 69 -18.53 18.89 4.85
N LEU A 70 -17.32 18.34 4.81
CA LEU A 70 -16.50 18.22 3.60
C LEU A 70 -16.58 16.83 2.93
N ALA A 71 -17.31 15.88 3.51
CA ALA A 71 -17.48 14.56 2.91
C ALA A 71 -18.28 14.68 1.60
N GLY A 72 -17.76 14.10 0.53
CA GLY A 72 -18.43 14.16 -0.79
C GLY A 72 -18.42 15.53 -1.46
N ASN A 73 -17.55 16.46 -1.04
CA ASN A 73 -17.43 17.76 -1.71
C ASN A 73 -17.00 17.59 -3.19
N ALA A 74 -17.30 18.60 -4.03
CA ALA A 74 -17.07 18.53 -5.48
C ALA A 74 -15.59 18.32 -5.86
N LEU A 75 -14.65 18.87 -5.08
CA LEU A 75 -13.23 18.72 -5.33
C LEU A 75 -12.77 17.26 -5.09
N SER A 76 -13.15 16.67 -3.96
CA SER A 76 -12.86 15.27 -3.66
C SER A 76 -13.52 14.33 -4.68
N MET A 77 -14.75 14.60 -5.11
CA MET A 77 -15.43 13.76 -6.11
C MET A 77 -14.76 13.85 -7.48
N ALA A 78 -14.31 15.04 -7.89
CA ALA A 78 -13.57 15.22 -9.14
C ALA A 78 -12.20 14.53 -9.11
N SER A 79 -11.45 14.64 -8.01
CA SER A 79 -10.14 14.00 -7.87
C SER A 79 -10.26 12.48 -7.84
N VAL A 80 -11.25 11.94 -7.12
CA VAL A 80 -11.50 10.49 -7.06
C VAL A 80 -11.88 9.93 -8.42
N ARG A 81 -12.78 10.61 -9.15
CA ARG A 81 -13.16 10.18 -10.50
C ARG A 81 -11.93 10.12 -11.41
N ALA A 82 -11.16 11.21 -11.53
CA ALA A 82 -9.99 11.26 -12.40
C ALA A 82 -8.94 10.20 -12.01
N THR A 83 -8.70 10.01 -10.70
CA THR A 83 -7.75 9.01 -10.22
C THR A 83 -8.16 7.59 -10.62
N LEU A 84 -9.43 7.22 -10.40
CA LEU A 84 -9.89 5.86 -10.64
C LEU A 84 -10.12 5.53 -12.13
N THR A 85 -10.43 6.52 -12.97
CA THR A 85 -10.71 6.29 -14.39
C THR A 85 -9.52 6.54 -15.31
N GLU A 86 -8.63 7.47 -14.96
CA GLU A 86 -7.53 7.90 -15.85
C GLU A 86 -6.14 7.51 -15.34
N VAL A 87 -5.94 7.32 -14.03
CA VAL A 87 -4.61 7.09 -13.44
C VAL A 87 -4.41 5.64 -12.99
N LEU A 88 -5.32 5.13 -12.16
CA LEU A 88 -5.25 3.77 -11.61
C LEU A 88 -5.93 2.75 -12.52
N THR A 89 -5.57 2.77 -13.81
CA THR A 89 -6.11 1.87 -14.83
C THR A 89 -5.47 0.49 -14.78
N GLN A 90 -6.04 -0.46 -15.53
CA GLN A 90 -5.50 -1.82 -15.63
C GLN A 90 -4.06 -1.83 -16.18
N GLU A 91 -3.79 -0.98 -17.18
CA GLU A 91 -2.48 -0.82 -17.82
C GLU A 91 -1.46 -0.23 -16.84
N ALA A 92 -1.87 0.78 -16.07
CA ALA A 92 -1.03 1.38 -15.04
C ALA A 92 -0.63 0.34 -13.99
N PHE A 93 -1.60 -0.42 -13.46
CA PHE A 93 -1.32 -1.48 -12.49
C PHE A 93 -0.40 -2.57 -13.05
N ALA A 94 -0.60 -3.00 -14.30
CA ALA A 94 0.27 -3.99 -14.94
C ALA A 94 1.73 -3.51 -14.98
N ARG A 95 1.97 -2.26 -15.40
CA ARG A 95 3.31 -1.66 -15.41
C ARG A 95 3.90 -1.50 -14.01
N MET A 96 3.12 -0.99 -13.07
CA MET A 96 3.56 -0.78 -11.68
C MET A 96 3.93 -2.10 -11.01
N GLU A 97 3.12 -3.15 -11.19
CA GLU A 97 3.38 -4.49 -10.65
C GLU A 97 4.64 -5.10 -11.27
N GLN A 98 4.85 -4.96 -12.59
CA GLN A 98 6.06 -5.45 -13.26
C GLN A 98 7.33 -4.82 -12.66
N LEU A 99 7.35 -3.49 -12.50
CA LEU A 99 8.47 -2.78 -11.88
C LEU A 99 8.67 -3.16 -10.41
N CYS A 100 7.57 -3.37 -9.67
CA CYS A 100 7.62 -3.83 -8.29
C CYS A 100 8.22 -5.24 -8.18
N SER A 101 7.93 -6.13 -9.13
CA SER A 101 8.53 -7.46 -9.20
C SER A 101 10.02 -7.43 -9.53
N VAL A 102 10.48 -6.49 -10.36
CA VAL A 102 11.91 -6.26 -10.58
C VAL A 102 12.57 -5.82 -9.26
N TRP A 103 12.02 -4.80 -8.60
CA TRP A 103 12.53 -4.31 -7.32
C TRP A 103 12.59 -5.43 -6.26
N THR A 104 11.52 -6.21 -6.14
CA THR A 104 11.42 -7.32 -5.18
C THR A 104 12.49 -8.38 -5.45
N LYS A 105 12.66 -8.76 -6.73
CA LYS A 105 13.67 -9.74 -7.13
C LYS A 105 15.08 -9.24 -6.81
N ASP A 106 15.39 -8.00 -7.16
CA ASP A 106 16.71 -7.42 -6.97
C ASP A 106 17.08 -7.30 -5.48
N VAL A 107 16.12 -6.89 -4.63
CA VAL A 107 16.28 -6.86 -3.17
C VAL A 107 16.53 -8.27 -2.61
N GLN A 108 15.74 -9.27 -3.03
CA GLN A 108 15.93 -10.64 -2.57
C GLN A 108 17.30 -11.20 -3.00
N GLN A 109 17.75 -10.91 -4.23
CA GLN A 109 19.07 -11.34 -4.71
C GLN A 109 20.20 -10.80 -3.83
N ILE A 110 20.13 -9.54 -3.41
CA ILE A 110 21.12 -8.94 -2.52
C ILE A 110 21.07 -9.58 -1.12
N ILE A 111 19.87 -9.81 -0.58
CA ILE A 111 19.68 -10.52 0.69
C ILE A 111 20.34 -11.91 0.63
N ASP A 112 20.10 -12.66 -0.44
CA ASP A 112 20.65 -14.00 -0.62
C ASP A 112 22.18 -13.99 -0.79
N GLU A 113 22.72 -13.05 -1.57
CA GLU A 113 24.15 -12.90 -1.85
C GLU A 113 24.97 -12.64 -0.58
N TYR A 114 24.47 -11.77 0.29
CA TYR A 114 25.12 -11.43 1.57
C TYR A 114 24.63 -12.31 2.74
N GLN A 115 23.83 -13.35 2.48
CA GLN A 115 23.27 -14.25 3.48
C GLN A 115 22.56 -13.53 4.64
N ILE A 116 21.89 -12.42 4.33
CA ILE A 116 21.22 -11.58 5.31
C ILE A 116 19.97 -12.32 5.79
N PRO A 117 19.69 -12.40 7.10
CA PRO A 117 18.53 -13.13 7.64
C PRO A 117 17.23 -12.35 7.47
N TRP A 118 17.00 -11.77 6.28
CA TRP A 118 15.84 -10.96 5.92
C TRP A 118 15.06 -11.63 4.78
N GLN A 119 13.92 -11.06 4.41
CA GLN A 119 13.11 -11.49 3.28
C GLN A 119 12.36 -10.29 2.71
N VAL A 120 11.91 -10.38 1.46
CA VAL A 120 11.03 -9.38 0.85
C VAL A 120 9.72 -10.00 0.35
N SER A 121 8.60 -9.36 0.68
CA SER A 121 7.25 -9.77 0.30
C SER A 121 6.60 -8.72 -0.60
N GLN A 122 5.85 -9.17 -1.62
CA GLN A 122 5.17 -8.30 -2.59
C GLN A 122 3.65 -8.51 -2.57
N LEU A 123 2.90 -7.40 -2.66
CA LEU A 123 1.45 -7.34 -2.87
C LEU A 123 1.14 -6.33 -3.99
N GLY A 124 1.07 -6.82 -5.22
CA GLY A 124 0.88 -6.00 -6.42
C GLY A 124 2.00 -4.97 -6.60
N CYS A 125 1.65 -3.69 -6.69
CA CYS A 125 2.64 -2.61 -6.84
C CYS A 125 3.31 -2.14 -5.54
N ARG A 126 3.09 -2.82 -4.41
CA ARG A 126 3.79 -2.59 -3.13
C ARG A 126 4.66 -3.80 -2.79
N ALA A 127 5.86 -3.57 -2.30
CA ALA A 127 6.70 -4.62 -1.72
C ALA A 127 7.43 -4.10 -0.48
N GLU A 128 7.79 -4.99 0.43
CA GLU A 128 8.35 -4.65 1.74
C GLU A 128 9.27 -5.76 2.24
N TYR A 129 10.46 -5.38 2.72
CA TYR A 129 11.36 -6.33 3.37
C TYR A 129 11.16 -6.35 4.89
N SER A 130 11.38 -7.50 5.50
CA SER A 130 11.30 -7.71 6.95
C SER A 130 12.65 -8.20 7.46
N PHE A 131 13.02 -7.80 8.68
CA PHE A 131 14.28 -8.23 9.29
C PHE A 131 14.18 -9.63 9.91
N ARG A 132 13.68 -10.58 9.10
CA ARG A 132 13.55 -12.00 9.43
C ARG A 132 13.62 -12.83 8.15
N ALA A 133 14.12 -14.06 8.25
CA ALA A 133 14.41 -14.90 7.08
C ALA A 133 13.16 -15.49 6.39
N THR A 134 11.96 -15.35 6.96
CA THR A 134 10.71 -15.88 6.39
C THR A 134 9.61 -14.83 6.43
N ALA A 135 8.58 -14.94 5.59
CA ALA A 135 7.46 -14.00 5.63
C ALA A 135 6.64 -14.16 6.93
N PRO A 136 6.35 -13.08 7.68
CA PRO A 136 5.58 -13.16 8.93
C PRO A 136 4.15 -13.60 8.65
N ARG A 137 3.65 -14.55 9.45
CA ARG A 137 2.28 -15.06 9.32
C ARG A 137 1.30 -14.36 10.25
N THR A 138 1.81 -13.64 11.25
CA THR A 138 0.99 -12.92 12.24
C THR A 138 1.57 -11.52 12.49
N GLY A 139 0.74 -10.62 13.03
CA GLY A 139 1.21 -9.29 13.44
C GLY A 139 2.28 -9.34 14.54
N LYS A 140 2.24 -10.36 15.42
CA LYS A 140 3.28 -10.57 16.43
C LYS A 140 4.62 -10.94 15.80
N GLU A 141 4.64 -11.86 14.84
CA GLU A 141 5.87 -12.20 14.10
C GLU A 141 6.44 -11.01 13.32
N ALA A 142 5.57 -10.13 12.79
CA ALA A 142 6.01 -8.91 12.12
C ALA A 142 6.60 -7.90 13.12
N ALA A 143 5.95 -7.70 14.27
CA ALA A 143 6.44 -6.80 15.33
C ALA A 143 7.74 -7.29 15.97
N ASP A 144 7.92 -8.59 16.12
CA ASP A 144 9.15 -9.17 16.66
C ASP A 144 10.35 -9.07 15.71
N ALA A 145 10.09 -8.83 14.42
CA ALA A 145 11.11 -8.60 13.41
C ALA A 145 11.36 -7.11 13.15
N ASP A 146 10.77 -6.22 13.97
CA ASP A 146 11.00 -4.79 13.90
C ASP A 146 12.35 -4.43 14.51
N ASP A 147 13.07 -3.51 13.86
CA ASP A 147 14.34 -2.96 14.34
C ASP A 147 14.40 -1.49 13.94
N PHE A 148 14.09 -0.63 14.90
CA PHE A 148 13.95 0.80 14.66
C PHE A 148 15.28 1.45 14.24
N GLU A 149 16.40 1.08 14.86
CA GLU A 149 17.71 1.68 14.54
C GLU A 149 18.16 1.29 13.13
N LEU A 150 17.95 0.03 12.76
CA LEU A 150 18.21 -0.46 11.41
C LEU A 150 17.32 0.20 10.36
N GLN A 151 16.03 0.43 10.66
CA GLN A 151 15.15 1.21 9.77
C GLN A 151 15.67 2.62 9.55
N GLN A 152 16.00 3.34 10.64
CA GLN A 152 16.53 4.70 10.55
C GLN A 152 17.83 4.74 9.74
N TYR A 153 18.72 3.77 9.94
CA TYR A 153 19.93 3.64 9.14
C TYR A 153 19.62 3.47 7.64
N LEU A 154 18.78 2.50 7.27
CA LEU A 154 18.44 2.22 5.87
C LEU A 154 17.74 3.40 5.19
N HIS A 155 16.80 4.05 5.88
CA HIS A 155 16.08 5.22 5.37
C HIS A 155 17.00 6.43 5.19
N LEU A 156 17.85 6.73 6.17
CA LEU A 156 18.81 7.84 6.07
C LEU A 156 19.87 7.57 4.99
N HIS A 157 20.33 6.32 4.89
CA HIS A 157 21.26 5.89 3.84
C HIS A 157 20.66 6.09 2.44
N ALA A 158 19.35 5.83 2.28
CA ALA A 158 18.60 6.06 1.04
C ALA A 158 18.42 7.54 0.74
N LEU A 159 18.00 8.30 1.75
CA LEU A 159 17.76 9.74 1.64
C LEU A 159 19.03 10.48 1.19
N ASN A 160 20.19 10.15 1.77
CA ASN A 160 21.48 10.74 1.41
C ASN A 160 21.95 10.40 -0.02
N ARG A 161 21.29 9.45 -0.69
CA ARG A 161 21.50 9.09 -2.10
C ARG A 161 20.31 9.47 -2.99
N GLY A 162 19.42 10.33 -2.50
CA GLY A 162 18.30 10.87 -3.27
C GLY A 162 17.11 9.92 -3.43
N ILE A 163 17.01 8.88 -2.61
CA ILE A 163 15.89 7.93 -2.64
C ILE A 163 15.02 8.14 -1.40
N LEU A 164 13.75 8.48 -1.62
CA LEU A 164 12.77 8.63 -0.55
C LEU A 164 12.05 7.32 -0.30
N MET A 165 12.30 6.74 0.87
CA MET A 165 11.52 5.63 1.42
C MET A 165 10.63 6.18 2.53
N THR A 166 9.45 5.58 2.72
CA THR A 166 8.54 6.06 3.75
C THR A 166 9.07 5.69 5.15
N PRO A 167 9.15 6.62 6.12
CA PRO A 167 9.90 6.39 7.37
C PRO A 167 9.16 5.52 8.40
N PHE A 168 8.04 4.93 8.02
CA PHE A 168 7.19 4.10 8.88
C PHE A 168 6.97 2.69 8.30
N HIS A 169 7.72 2.32 7.24
CA HIS A 169 7.75 0.97 6.66
C HIS A 169 9.09 0.72 5.97
N ASN A 170 9.41 -0.56 5.76
CA ASN A 170 10.53 -1.00 4.93
C ASN A 170 10.10 -1.26 3.48
N MET A 171 9.22 -0.40 2.96
CA MET A 171 8.44 -0.66 1.75
C MET A 171 8.79 0.26 0.58
N ALA A 172 8.73 -0.30 -0.62
CA ALA A 172 8.61 0.45 -1.86
C ALA A 172 7.18 0.38 -2.39
N LEU A 173 6.69 1.52 -2.86
CA LEU A 173 5.41 1.63 -3.57
C LEU A 173 5.67 2.21 -4.96
N ILE A 174 5.37 1.42 -5.98
CA ILE A 174 5.60 1.80 -7.37
C ILE A 174 4.40 2.59 -7.88
N SER A 175 4.68 3.76 -8.46
CA SER A 175 3.67 4.65 -9.06
C SER A 175 3.68 4.55 -10.58
N PRO A 176 2.68 5.09 -11.29
CA PRO A 176 2.67 5.10 -12.75
C PRO A 176 3.87 5.85 -13.35
N ALA A 177 4.44 6.81 -12.61
CA ALA A 177 5.59 7.60 -13.03
C ALA A 177 6.93 6.89 -12.81
N THR A 178 6.98 5.84 -11.98
CA THR A 178 8.21 5.13 -11.68
C THR A 178 8.78 4.48 -12.95
N THR A 179 10.10 4.52 -13.08
CA THR A 179 10.85 3.96 -14.19
C THR A 179 11.72 2.80 -13.74
N LEU A 180 12.21 2.00 -14.69
CA LEU A 180 13.19 0.95 -14.40
C LEU A 180 14.50 1.53 -13.85
N GLU A 181 14.86 2.75 -14.25
CA GLU A 181 16.05 3.44 -13.76
C GLU A 181 15.92 3.78 -12.27
N ASP A 182 14.75 4.23 -11.82
CA ASP A 182 14.50 4.47 -10.39
C ASP A 182 14.65 3.17 -9.57
N VAL A 183 14.14 2.05 -10.10
CA VAL A 183 14.31 0.73 -9.47
C VAL A 183 15.77 0.34 -9.39
N LYS A 184 16.55 0.52 -10.47
CA LYS A 184 17.99 0.21 -10.49
C LYS A 184 18.78 1.05 -9.50
N ARG A 185 18.50 2.36 -9.40
CA ARG A 185 19.13 3.25 -8.42
C ARG A 185 18.87 2.79 -6.98
N HIS A 186 17.65 2.33 -6.69
CA HIS A 186 17.38 1.71 -5.40
C HIS A 186 18.19 0.43 -5.20
N THR A 187 18.25 -0.46 -6.19
CA THR A 187 19.04 -1.70 -6.12
C THR A 187 20.51 -1.42 -5.80
N GLU A 188 21.12 -0.42 -6.43
CA GLU A 188 22.50 0.02 -6.15
C GLU A 188 22.65 0.52 -4.70
N HIS A 189 21.76 1.39 -4.25
CA HIS A 189 21.75 1.88 -2.85
C HIS A 189 21.61 0.73 -1.85
N PHE A 190 20.68 -0.20 -2.08
CA PHE A 190 20.38 -1.27 -1.14
C PHE A 190 21.57 -2.24 -1.04
N ARG A 191 22.26 -2.49 -2.15
CA ARG A 191 23.50 -3.26 -2.19
C ARG A 191 24.61 -2.60 -1.37
N ASP A 192 24.80 -1.28 -1.51
CA ASP A 192 25.78 -0.54 -0.71
C ASP A 192 25.48 -0.64 0.79
N ALA A 193 24.20 -0.49 1.17
CA ALA A 193 23.77 -0.59 2.56
C ALA A 193 23.98 -2.00 3.13
N ALA A 194 23.60 -3.04 2.37
CA ALA A 194 23.81 -4.44 2.71
C ALA A 194 25.29 -4.75 2.91
N LYS A 195 26.15 -4.32 1.98
CA LYS A 195 27.60 -4.47 2.07
C LYS A 195 28.18 -3.80 3.32
N ALA A 196 27.73 -2.59 3.65
CA ALA A 196 28.23 -1.87 4.83
C ALA A 196 27.85 -2.55 6.16
N LEU A 197 26.77 -3.34 6.20
CA LEU A 197 26.28 -4.00 7.40
C LEU A 197 26.76 -5.45 7.54
N PHE A 198 26.97 -6.16 6.42
CA PHE A 198 27.13 -7.63 6.40
C PHE A 198 28.37 -8.16 5.67
N ALA A 199 29.20 -7.30 5.06
CA ALA A 199 30.47 -7.70 4.42
C ALA A 199 31.68 -7.23 5.22
#